data_AF-A0A392RLE4-F1
#
_entry.id   AF-A0A392RLE4-F1
#
_cell.length_a   1.000
_cell.length_b   1.000
_cell.length_c   1.000
_cell.angle_alpha   90.00
_cell.angle_beta   90.00
_cell.angle_gamma   90.00
#
_symmetry.space_group_name_H-M   'P 1'
#
loop_
_entity.id
_entity.type
_entity.pdbx_description
1 polymer ?
#
loop_
_entity_poly.entity_id
_entity_poly.type
_entity_poly.pdbx_seq_one_letter_code
_entity_poly.pdbx_strand_id
1 'polypeptide(L)'
;MTDLGKLTYFLGMKLLETSKGLMLHQPKYATEILRKFEMLDCNSSVTPADTRLKLEVDESSETVDSTMFRQLIGSLRYFCQTRSDISYAVGY
;
A
#
# COMPACT_ATOMS: atom_id res chain seq x y z
N MET A 1 37.83 2.62 -4.79
CA MET A 1 36.37 2.47 -4.79
C MET A 1 36.06 1.18 -4.04
N THR A 2 35.46 1.29 -2.86
CA THR A 2 35.24 0.14 -1.96
C THR A 2 33.91 -0.51 -2.33
N ASP A 3 33.92 -1.81 -2.61
CA ASP A 3 32.69 -2.58 -2.81
C ASP A 3 32.02 -2.84 -1.45
N LEU A 4 30.75 -2.43 -1.34
CA LEU A 4 29.92 -2.62 -0.13
C LEU A 4 29.16 -3.95 -0.16
N GLY A 5 29.38 -4.76 -1.20
CA GLY A 5 28.68 -6.02 -1.42
C GLY A 5 27.29 -5.82 -2.03
N LYS A 6 26.49 -6.90 -1.97
CA LYS A 6 25.17 -6.91 -2.60
C LYS A 6 24.19 -5.98 -1.89
N LEU A 7 23.48 -5.17 -2.69
CA LEU A 7 22.41 -4.29 -2.20
C LEU A 7 21.21 -5.13 -1.72
N THR A 8 20.98 -5.15 -0.41
CA THR A 8 19.90 -5.94 0.23
C THR A 8 18.73 -5.09 0.70
N TYR A 9 18.96 -3.79 0.93
CA TYR A 9 17.94 -2.84 1.37
C TYR A 9 18.09 -1.48 0.69
N PHE A 10 16.97 -0.84 0.42
CA PHE A 10 16.91 0.54 -0.05
C PHE A 10 15.73 1.25 0.64
N LEU A 11 15.98 2.39 1.31
CA LEU A 11 14.96 3.15 2.05
C LEU A 11 14.10 2.30 3.00
N GLY A 12 14.70 1.30 3.65
CA GLY A 12 13.99 0.38 4.57
C GLY A 12 13.19 -0.74 3.87
N MET A 13 13.18 -0.79 2.54
CA MET A 13 12.57 -1.86 1.75
C MET A 13 13.59 -2.94 1.44
N LYS A 14 13.18 -4.20 1.36
CA LYS A 14 14.06 -5.28 0.90
C LYS A 14 14.19 -5.22 -0.62
N LEU A 15 15.39 -5.50 -1.11
CA LEU A 15 15.61 -5.81 -2.52
C LEU A 15 15.74 -7.32 -2.69
N LEU A 16 14.98 -7.87 -3.63
CA LEU A 16 15.04 -9.26 -4.03
C LEU A 16 15.65 -9.34 -5.42
N GLU A 17 16.75 -10.09 -5.52
CA GLU A 17 17.34 -10.45 -6.80
C GLU A 17 16.54 -11.62 -7.38
N THR A 18 15.95 -11.42 -8.55
CA THR A 18 15.16 -12.41 -9.28
C THR A 18 15.79 -12.66 -10.64
N SER A 19 15.39 -13.72 -11.34
CA SER A 19 15.83 -13.97 -12.71
C SER A 19 15.46 -12.85 -13.69
N LYS A 20 14.49 -12.00 -13.34
CA LYS A 20 14.04 -10.84 -14.12
C LYS A 20 14.73 -9.53 -13.74
N GLY A 21 15.61 -9.56 -12.73
CA GLY A 21 16.29 -8.39 -12.18
C GLY A 21 15.93 -8.13 -10.71
N LEU A 22 16.15 -6.89 -10.26
CA LEU A 22 15.92 -6.47 -8.88
C LEU A 22 14.47 -6.03 -8.66
N MET A 23 13.86 -6.51 -7.59
CA MET A 23 12.50 -6.17 -7.18
C MET A 23 12.50 -5.58 -5.77
N LEU A 24 11.82 -4.45 -5.57
CA LEU A 24 11.55 -3.91 -4.24
C LEU A 24 10.42 -4.70 -3.57
N HIS A 25 10.62 -5.08 -2.32
CA HIS A 25 9.73 -5.96 -1.58
C HIS A 25 9.49 -5.46 -0.14
N GLN A 26 8.22 -5.27 0.22
CA GLN A 26 7.79 -4.73 1.52
C GLN A 26 6.64 -5.53 2.17
N PRO A 27 6.80 -6.84 2.41
CA PRO A 27 5.71 -7.67 2.93
C PRO A 27 5.33 -7.29 4.37
N LYS A 28 6.33 -6.92 5.19
CA LYS A 28 6.09 -6.49 6.57
C LYS A 28 5.21 -5.25 6.64
N TYR A 29 5.48 -4.27 5.78
CA TYR A 29 4.73 -3.03 5.73
C TYR A 29 3.28 -3.28 5.29
N ALA A 30 3.06 -4.16 4.30
CA ALA A 30 1.72 -4.58 3.91
C ALA A 30 0.93 -5.18 5.09
N THR A 31 1.53 -6.10 5.84
CA THR A 31 0.90 -6.70 7.03
C THR A 31 0.64 -5.67 8.13
N GLU A 32 1.54 -4.70 8.32
CA GLU A 32 1.36 -3.64 9.31
C GLU A 32 0.21 -2.70 8.96
N ILE A 33 0.06 -2.31 7.68
CA ILE A 33 -1.11 -1.54 7.22
C ILE A 33 -2.39 -2.32 7.50
N LEU A 34 -2.46 -3.58 7.06
CA LEU A 34 -3.65 -4.40 7.26
C LEU A 34 -3.99 -4.54 8.75
N ARG A 35 -2.98 -4.74 9.61
CA ARG A 35 -3.21 -4.80 11.06
C ARG A 35 -3.70 -3.47 11.64
N LYS A 36 -3.08 -2.36 11.23
CA LYS A 36 -3.38 -1.03 11.74
C LYS A 36 -4.82 -0.60 11.46
N PHE A 37 -5.37 -1.01 10.32
CA PHE A 37 -6.74 -0.68 9.91
C PHE A 37 -7.69 -1.89 10.01
N GLU A 38 -7.33 -2.90 10.80
CA GLU A 38 -8.19 -4.06 11.12
C GLU A 38 -8.67 -4.88 9.89
N MET A 39 -7.82 -4.97 8.86
CA MET A 39 -8.11 -5.64 7.58
C MET A 39 -7.38 -6.98 7.38
N LEU A 40 -6.75 -7.55 8.42
CA LEU A 40 -5.97 -8.80 8.29
C LEU A 40 -6.83 -9.99 7.86
N ASP A 41 -8.07 -10.05 8.33
CA ASP A 41 -9.01 -11.14 8.07
C ASP A 41 -9.96 -10.85 6.89
N CYS A 42 -9.73 -9.74 6.18
CA CYS A 42 -10.51 -9.40 4.99
C CYS A 42 -10.20 -10.34 3.82
N ASN A 43 -11.21 -10.62 2.99
CA ASN A 43 -11.04 -11.36 1.76
C ASN A 43 -10.15 -10.59 0.78
N SER A 44 -9.28 -11.31 0.06
CA SER A 44 -8.47 -10.71 -1.00
C SER A 44 -9.35 -10.26 -2.17
N SER A 45 -9.12 -9.06 -2.68
CA SER A 45 -9.71 -8.59 -3.93
C SER A 45 -8.65 -8.55 -5.04
N VAL A 46 -8.99 -9.12 -6.19
CA VAL A 46 -8.17 -9.00 -7.42
C VAL A 46 -8.36 -7.64 -8.08
N THR A 47 -9.49 -6.99 -7.83
CA THR A 47 -9.85 -5.68 -8.38
C THR A 47 -9.55 -4.60 -7.34
N PRO A 48 -8.54 -3.74 -7.54
CA PRO A 48 -8.10 -2.77 -6.52
C PRO A 48 -9.15 -1.72 -6.15
N ALA A 49 -9.96 -1.27 -7.11
CA ALA A 49 -11.04 -0.33 -6.91
C ALA A 49 -12.08 -0.46 -8.01
N ASP A 50 -13.33 -0.11 -7.68
CA ASP A 50 -14.39 0.02 -8.69
C ASP A 50 -14.25 1.36 -9.41
N THR A 51 -14.03 1.30 -10.72
CA THR A 51 -13.94 2.48 -11.60
C THR A 51 -15.25 3.26 -11.76
N ARG A 52 -16.39 2.70 -11.32
CA ARG A 52 -17.73 3.31 -11.44
C ARG A 52 -18.32 3.73 -10.10
N LEU A 53 -17.52 3.73 -9.03
CA LEU A 53 -17.98 4.12 -7.71
C LEU A 53 -18.47 5.58 -7.74
N LYS A 54 -19.78 5.77 -7.53
CA LYS A 54 -20.38 7.06 -7.26
C LYS A 54 -20.56 7.19 -5.76
N LEU A 55 -19.80 8.09 -5.15
CA LEU A 55 -19.97 8.42 -3.74
C LEU A 55 -21.10 9.43 -3.62
N GLU A 56 -22.12 9.08 -2.84
CA GLU A 56 -23.19 9.98 -2.45
C GLU A 56 -23.05 10.30 -0.96
N VAL A 57 -23.41 11.52 -0.57
CA VAL A 57 -23.41 11.90 0.83
C VAL A 57 -24.67 11.31 1.46
N ASP A 58 -24.47 10.38 2.39
CA ASP A 58 -25.55 9.88 3.23
C ASP A 58 -25.60 10.74 4.50
N GLU A 59 -26.62 11.59 4.62
CA GLU A 59 -26.82 12.45 5.79
C GLU A 59 -27.08 11.66 7.08
N SER A 60 -27.43 10.38 6.98
CA SER A 60 -27.60 9.48 8.13
C SER A 60 -26.33 8.75 8.54
N SER A 61 -25.25 8.86 7.75
CA SER A 61 -23.98 8.18 8.02
C SER A 61 -23.15 8.86 9.11
N GLU A 62 -22.43 8.06 9.89
CA GLU A 62 -21.48 8.58 10.86
C GLU A 62 -20.28 9.24 10.15
N THR A 63 -19.81 10.34 10.75
CA THR A 63 -18.63 11.03 10.22
C THR A 63 -17.37 10.19 10.45
N VAL A 64 -16.57 10.02 9.40
CA VAL A 64 -15.28 9.33 9.49
C VAL A 64 -14.26 10.23 10.19
N ASP A 65 -13.43 9.65 11.07
CA ASP A 65 -12.28 10.38 11.62
C ASP A 65 -11.31 10.77 10.49
N SER A 66 -11.23 12.07 10.23
CA SER A 66 -10.35 12.65 9.22
C SER A 66 -8.87 12.29 9.43
N THR A 67 -8.43 12.09 10.67
CA THR A 67 -7.05 11.70 11.00
C THR A 67 -6.81 10.27 10.56
N MET A 68 -7.71 9.35 10.93
CA MET A 68 -7.63 7.94 10.52
C MET A 68 -7.62 7.81 8.99
N PHE A 69 -8.52 8.53 8.30
CA PHE A 69 -8.58 8.52 6.85
C PHE A 69 -7.28 9.02 6.19
N ARG A 70 -6.74 10.16 6.66
CA ARG A 70 -5.46 10.69 6.13
C ARG A 70 -4.29 9.75 6.39
N GLN A 71 -4.26 9.08 7.55
CA GLN A 71 -3.25 8.08 7.86
C GLN A 71 -3.32 6.86 6.93
N LEU A 72 -4.53 6.39 6.58
CA LEU A 72 -4.73 5.30 5.63
C LEU A 72 -4.20 5.67 4.25
N ILE A 73 -4.64 6.82 3.71
CA ILE A 73 -4.19 7.30 2.40
C ILE A 73 -2.67 7.51 2.36
N GLY A 74 -2.07 8.08 3.41
CA GLY A 74 -0.63 8.26 3.49
C GLY A 74 0.14 6.93 3.49
N SER A 75 -0.38 5.93 4.22
CA SER A 75 0.24 4.60 4.28
C SER A 75 0.16 3.88 2.92
N LEU A 76 -1.00 3.95 2.26
CA LEU A 76 -1.19 3.36 0.93
C LEU A 76 -0.32 4.05 -0.13
N ARG A 77 -0.15 5.38 -0.07
CA ARG A 77 0.75 6.10 -1.01
C ARG A 77 2.19 5.64 -0.91
N TYR A 78 2.71 5.41 0.30
CA TYR A 78 4.04 4.85 0.46
C TYR A 78 4.11 3.42 -0.09
N PHE A 79 3.08 2.61 0.13
CA PHE A 79 3.01 1.24 -0.38
C PHE A 79 2.96 1.15 -1.92
N CYS A 80 2.36 2.13 -2.59
CA CYS A 80 2.30 2.20 -4.06
C CYS A 80 3.69 2.18 -4.73
N GLN A 81 4.76 2.52 -4.01
CA GLN A 81 6.14 2.44 -4.52
C GLN A 81 6.56 1.00 -4.87
N THR A 82 5.98 -0.01 -4.20
CA THR A 82 6.24 -1.44 -4.50
C THR A 82 5.04 -2.16 -5.11
N ARG A 83 3.86 -1.55 -5.09
CA ARG A 83 2.59 -2.07 -5.63
C ARG A 83 1.93 -1.03 -6.53
N SER A 84 2.41 -0.93 -7.77
CA SER A 84 1.91 0.05 -8.73
C SER A 84 0.48 -0.23 -9.23
N ASP A 85 -0.01 -1.45 -9.04
CA ASP A 85 -1.35 -1.90 -9.42
C ASP A 85 -2.48 -1.19 -8.67
N ILE A 86 -2.21 -0.69 -7.45
CA ILE A 86 -3.20 0.05 -6.66
C ILE A 86 -3.06 1.58 -6.77
N SER A 87 -2.04 2.09 -7.46
CA SER A 87 -1.73 3.52 -7.52
C SER A 87 -2.91 4.37 -8.01
N TYR A 88 -3.67 3.86 -8.98
CA TYR A 88 -4.86 4.53 -9.49
C TYR A 88 -5.94 4.69 -8.40
N ALA A 89 -6.20 3.62 -7.63
CA ALA A 89 -7.19 3.63 -6.56
C ALA A 89 -6.86 4.58 -5.41
N VAL A 90 -5.57 4.84 -5.17
CA VAL A 90 -5.09 5.58 -3.99
C VAL A 90 -4.87 7.07 -4.28
N GLY A 91 -4.54 7.42 -5.53
CA GLY A 91 -3.96 8.73 -5.83
C GLY A 91 -4.44 9.42 -7.11
N TYR A 92 -5.39 8.85 -7.85
CA TYR A 92 -6.02 9.54 -8.98
C TYR A 92 -7.22 10.38 -8.54
#